data_AF-A0A918YRG8-F1
#
_entry.id   AF-A0A918YRG8-F1
#
_cell.length_a   1.000
_cell.length_b   1.000
_cell.length_c   1.000
_cell.angle_alpha   90.00
_cell.angle_beta   90.00
_cell.angle_gamma   90.00
#
_symmetry.space_group_name_H-M   'P 1'
#
loop_
_entity.id
_entity.type
_entity.pdbx_description
1 polymer ?
#
loop_
_entity_poly.entity_id
_entity_poly.type
_entity_poly.pdbx_seq_one_letter_code
_entity_poly.pdbx_strand_id
1 'polypeptide(L)'
;MLKTALRVLAATSLATASLTVAAPADATVHRSTTARAQAPDTGPCGPVGLFHPSDWWRTTTSPSIAPAVRHAAADENWQWRDDTNTLWRGDTRDNVQKLFGEGFTPRGETVTPLAEYIVKGGGQNTAHVSTSCEKWVAQKSATYGAAKTGWVYEIEAPGGIDVNATAHLNGYQSPYLWNKEIDFPGGIKGSYIKEACKYRLLKTDPDTKVNTYENLGCRTNDHFEPA
;
A
#
# COMPACT_ATOMS: atom_id res chain seq x y z
N MET A 1 -72.47 33.59 -13.94
CA MET A 1 -72.81 33.51 -12.50
C MET A 1 -73.79 32.37 -12.30
N LEU A 2 -73.64 31.60 -11.20
CA LEU A 2 -74.45 30.44 -10.76
C LEU A 2 -74.33 29.18 -11.64
N LYS A 3 -73.63 28.12 -11.17
CA LYS A 3 -74.10 27.05 -10.25
C LYS A 3 -75.22 26.23 -10.94
N THR A 4 -75.21 24.89 -11.01
CA THR A 4 -75.05 23.93 -9.91
C THR A 4 -75.21 22.50 -10.46
N ALA A 5 -74.69 21.52 -9.69
CA ALA A 5 -75.30 20.19 -9.43
C ALA A 5 -75.17 19.12 -10.54
N LEU A 6 -75.15 17.80 -10.31
CA LEU A 6 -75.60 16.97 -9.19
C LEU A 6 -75.02 15.53 -9.29
N ARG A 7 -74.59 14.96 -8.15
CA ARG A 7 -74.71 13.58 -7.58
C ARG A 7 -74.99 12.35 -8.49
N VAL A 8 -74.19 11.27 -8.37
CA VAL A 8 -74.37 10.00 -7.56
C VAL A 8 -74.60 8.82 -8.52
N LEU A 9 -73.81 7.74 -8.49
CA LEU A 9 -73.95 6.50 -7.69
C LEU A 9 -72.54 5.86 -7.55
N ALA A 10 -71.95 5.69 -6.36
CA ALA A 10 -72.28 4.71 -5.31
C ALA A 10 -72.26 3.25 -5.81
N ALA A 11 -71.13 2.57 -5.61
CA ALA A 11 -71.10 1.13 -5.41
C ALA A 11 -70.18 0.82 -4.22
N THR A 12 -70.87 0.36 -3.18
CA THR A 12 -70.45 -0.25 -1.92
C THR A 12 -69.33 -1.28 -2.05
N SER A 13 -68.42 -1.31 -1.06
CA SER A 13 -68.09 -2.53 -0.30
C SER A 13 -67.38 -2.17 1.01
N LEU A 14 -67.94 -2.71 2.09
CA LEU A 14 -67.47 -2.66 3.47
C LEU A 14 -66.27 -3.59 3.73
N ALA A 15 -65.71 -3.42 4.94
CA ALA A 15 -64.76 -4.26 5.68
C ALA A 15 -63.32 -3.77 5.60
N THR A 16 -62.58 -3.55 6.70
CA THR A 16 -62.78 -3.87 8.12
C THR A 16 -61.75 -3.03 8.87
N ALA A 17 -62.16 -2.39 9.98
CA ALA A 17 -61.24 -1.70 10.85
C ALA A 17 -60.34 -2.71 11.57
N SER A 18 -59.02 -2.48 11.55
CA SER A 18 -58.09 -3.05 12.52
C SER A 18 -57.29 -1.88 13.10
N LEU A 19 -57.56 -1.61 14.37
CA LEU A 19 -56.80 -0.70 15.21
C LEU A 19 -55.43 -1.33 15.49
N THR A 20 -54.38 -0.81 14.88
CA THR A 20 -53.01 -0.97 15.39
C THR A 20 -52.54 0.38 15.89
N VAL A 21 -52.39 0.46 17.20
CA VAL A 21 -51.75 1.55 17.93
C VAL A 21 -50.31 1.67 17.45
N ALA A 22 -49.99 2.73 16.70
CA ALA A 22 -48.61 3.07 16.38
C ALA A 22 -47.99 3.76 17.60
N ALA A 23 -47.01 3.10 18.22
CA ALA A 23 -46.13 3.67 19.23
C ALA A 23 -45.35 4.87 18.64
N PRO A 24 -45.01 5.89 19.45
CA PRO A 24 -44.27 7.04 18.95
C PRO A 24 -42.87 6.60 18.53
N ALA A 25 -42.43 7.10 17.37
CA ALA A 25 -41.08 6.91 16.87
C ALA A 25 -40.08 7.52 17.85
N ASP A 26 -39.28 6.67 18.49
CA ASP A 26 -38.08 7.09 19.21
C ASP A 26 -37.14 7.75 18.21
N ALA A 27 -37.00 9.07 18.32
CA ALA A 27 -35.96 9.85 17.69
C ALA A 27 -34.61 9.45 18.32
N THR A 28 -34.06 8.34 17.85
CA THR A 28 -32.67 7.99 18.10
C THR A 28 -31.80 8.99 17.36
N VAL A 29 -31.39 10.03 18.09
CA VAL A 29 -30.30 10.92 17.71
C VAL A 29 -29.09 10.03 17.44
N HIS A 30 -28.76 9.82 16.17
CA HIS A 30 -27.46 9.30 15.78
C HIS A 30 -26.42 10.31 16.25
N ARG A 31 -25.92 10.08 17.46
CA ARG A 31 -24.73 10.72 17.98
C ARG A 31 -23.61 10.26 17.07
N SER A 32 -23.24 11.10 16.10
CA SER A 32 -21.99 10.94 15.34
C SER A 32 -20.86 10.91 16.35
N THR A 33 -20.45 9.71 16.73
CA THR A 33 -19.16 9.50 17.36
C THR A 33 -18.14 9.93 16.32
N THR A 34 -17.42 11.01 16.61
CA THR A 34 -16.20 11.34 15.91
C THR A 34 -15.31 10.11 16.01
N ALA A 35 -15.26 9.32 14.94
CA ALA A 35 -14.39 8.16 14.86
C ALA A 35 -12.97 8.67 15.09
N ARG A 36 -12.42 8.37 16.27
CA ARG A 36 -11.01 8.62 16.57
C ARG A 36 -10.23 7.94 15.46
N ALA A 37 -9.41 8.70 14.73
CA ALA A 37 -8.57 8.15 13.67
C ALA A 37 -7.86 6.90 14.21
N GLN A 38 -8.17 5.74 13.62
CA GLN A 38 -7.52 4.50 13.99
C GLN A 38 -6.02 4.69 13.78
N ALA A 39 -5.20 4.24 14.74
CA ALA A 39 -3.77 4.23 14.54
C ALA A 39 -3.47 3.45 13.24
N PRO A 40 -2.53 3.91 12.40
CA PRO A 40 -2.17 3.18 11.20
C PRO A 40 -1.78 1.75 11.55
N ASP A 41 -2.19 0.78 10.75
CA ASP A 41 -1.79 -0.60 10.93
C ASP A 41 -0.27 -0.72 10.77
N THR A 42 0.40 -1.29 11.77
CA THR A 42 1.84 -1.56 11.78
C THR A 42 2.15 -3.05 11.87
N GLY A 43 1.18 -3.94 11.68
CA GLY A 43 1.43 -5.38 11.61
C GLY A 43 2.30 -5.77 10.39
N PRO A 44 2.72 -7.03 10.29
CA PRO A 44 3.38 -7.56 9.10
C PRO A 44 2.47 -7.50 7.86
N CYS A 45 3.08 -7.61 6.68
CA CYS A 45 2.38 -7.67 5.39
C CYS A 45 1.85 -9.07 5.05
N GLY A 46 2.42 -10.11 5.63
CA GLY A 46 2.11 -11.50 5.28
C GLY A 46 2.86 -12.52 6.13
N PRO A 47 2.84 -13.81 5.72
CA PRO A 47 3.66 -14.84 6.35
C PRO A 47 5.16 -14.53 6.21
N VAL A 48 5.89 -14.83 7.28
CA VAL A 48 7.35 -14.69 7.31
C VAL A 48 8.02 -16.00 7.71
N GLY A 49 9.24 -16.19 7.22
CA GLY A 49 10.07 -17.35 7.43
C GLY A 49 11.55 -16.99 7.54
N LEU A 50 12.38 -18.02 7.36
CA LEU A 50 13.82 -17.91 7.45
C LEU A 50 14.41 -17.35 6.15
N PHE A 51 15.66 -16.88 6.21
CA PHE A 51 16.36 -16.45 5.02
C PHE A 51 16.55 -17.60 4.02
N HIS A 52 16.02 -17.43 2.81
CA HIS A 52 16.22 -18.33 1.68
C HIS A 52 17.23 -17.73 0.67
N PRO A 53 18.51 -18.16 0.66
CA PRO A 53 19.52 -17.57 -0.22
C PRO A 53 19.19 -17.69 -1.71
N SER A 54 18.44 -18.72 -2.11
CA SER A 54 17.99 -18.89 -3.49
C SER A 54 17.09 -17.75 -3.97
N ASP A 55 16.22 -17.27 -3.09
CA ASP A 55 15.20 -16.29 -3.43
C ASP A 55 15.86 -14.92 -3.55
N TRP A 56 16.74 -14.61 -2.59
CA TRP A 56 17.59 -13.44 -2.67
C TRP A 56 18.46 -13.41 -3.93
N TRP A 57 19.11 -14.52 -4.27
CA TRP A 57 19.99 -14.60 -5.45
C TRP A 57 19.22 -14.42 -6.77
N ARG A 58 17.99 -14.92 -6.82
CA ARG A 58 17.10 -14.72 -7.97
C ARG A 58 16.64 -13.27 -8.08
N THR A 59 16.34 -12.60 -6.97
CA THR A 59 15.81 -11.22 -6.96
C THR A 59 16.86 -10.13 -7.09
N THR A 60 18.06 -10.30 -6.54
CA THR A 60 19.06 -9.23 -6.38
C THR A 60 19.65 -8.71 -7.69
N THR A 61 19.94 -7.40 -7.73
CA THR A 61 20.77 -6.78 -8.77
C THR A 61 22.23 -6.59 -8.34
N SER A 62 22.54 -6.83 -7.05
CA SER A 62 23.86 -6.63 -6.45
C SER A 62 24.38 -7.93 -5.82
N PRO A 63 24.78 -8.94 -6.61
CA PRO A 63 25.23 -10.22 -6.06
C PRO A 63 26.50 -10.13 -5.20
N SER A 64 27.31 -9.08 -5.37
CA SER A 64 28.56 -8.87 -4.62
C SER A 64 28.35 -8.70 -3.11
N ILE A 65 27.17 -8.25 -2.66
CA ILE A 65 26.89 -8.02 -1.24
C ILE A 65 26.38 -9.28 -0.50
N ALA A 66 26.33 -10.43 -1.16
CA ALA A 66 25.77 -11.66 -0.59
C ALA A 66 26.34 -12.06 0.78
N PRO A 67 27.67 -11.95 1.03
CA PRO A 67 28.20 -12.21 2.36
C PRO A 67 27.63 -11.27 3.42
N ALA A 68 27.55 -9.96 3.12
CA ALA A 68 27.01 -8.96 4.03
C ALA A 68 25.53 -9.19 4.34
N VAL A 69 24.73 -9.52 3.32
CA VAL A 69 23.30 -9.87 3.50
C VAL A 69 23.15 -11.10 4.38
N ARG A 70 23.95 -12.15 4.16
CA ARG A 70 23.89 -13.37 4.97
C ARG A 70 24.23 -13.10 6.44
N HIS A 71 25.27 -12.31 6.70
CA HIS A 71 25.66 -11.95 8.06
C HIS A 71 24.57 -11.12 8.74
N ALA A 72 24.11 -10.03 8.10
CA ALA A 72 23.07 -9.18 8.67
C ALA A 72 21.74 -9.93 8.89
N ALA A 73 21.34 -10.80 7.97
CA ALA A 73 20.13 -11.62 8.14
C ALA A 73 20.17 -12.50 9.41
N ALA A 74 21.34 -13.06 9.74
CA ALA A 74 21.52 -13.85 10.94
C ALA A 74 21.65 -12.98 12.21
N ASP A 75 22.48 -11.94 12.16
CA ASP A 75 22.77 -11.09 13.31
C ASP A 75 21.56 -10.26 13.76
N GLU A 76 20.73 -9.83 12.80
CA GLU A 76 19.55 -9.01 13.05
C GLU A 76 18.24 -9.82 13.01
N ASN A 77 18.29 -11.15 12.96
CA ASN A 77 17.10 -12.03 12.92
C ASN A 77 16.03 -11.55 11.92
N TRP A 78 16.45 -11.17 10.71
CA TRP A 78 15.53 -10.63 9.71
C TRP A 78 14.41 -11.61 9.41
N GLN A 79 13.18 -11.10 9.40
CA GLN A 79 11.98 -11.85 9.06
C GLN A 79 11.75 -11.72 7.55
N TRP A 80 11.98 -12.81 6.82
CA TRP A 80 11.86 -12.82 5.37
C TRP A 80 10.46 -13.18 4.96
N ARG A 81 9.92 -12.52 3.94
CA ARG A 81 8.61 -12.84 3.40
C ARG A 81 8.64 -14.18 2.66
N ASP A 82 7.63 -15.02 2.91
CA ASP A 82 7.47 -16.36 2.32
C ASP A 82 6.41 -16.43 1.21
N ASP A 83 5.90 -15.27 0.78
CA ASP A 83 4.96 -15.13 -0.34
C ASP A 83 5.53 -14.31 -1.49
N THR A 84 4.81 -14.32 -2.61
CA THR A 84 5.08 -13.50 -3.80
C THR A 84 3.96 -12.51 -4.06
N ASN A 85 3.19 -12.15 -3.03
CA ASN A 85 2.08 -11.20 -3.14
C ASN A 85 2.57 -9.87 -3.74
N THR A 86 1.67 -9.17 -4.43
CA THR A 86 1.99 -7.91 -5.08
C THR A 86 2.52 -6.87 -4.09
N LEU A 87 3.67 -6.30 -4.42
CA LEU A 87 4.28 -5.16 -3.76
C LEU A 87 4.24 -3.94 -4.66
N TRP A 88 4.39 -2.78 -4.04
CA TRP A 88 4.29 -1.49 -4.68
C TRP A 88 5.51 -0.65 -4.35
N ARG A 89 6.09 0.00 -5.37
CA ARG A 89 7.17 0.96 -5.18
C ARG A 89 6.82 2.29 -5.83
N GLY A 90 6.89 3.36 -5.04
CA GLY A 90 6.84 4.72 -5.58
C GLY A 90 8.23 5.19 -6.00
N ASP A 91 8.37 5.70 -7.22
CA ASP A 91 9.63 6.23 -7.73
C ASP A 91 9.40 7.48 -8.59
N THR A 92 10.30 8.45 -8.51
CA THR A 92 10.20 9.70 -9.27
C THR A 92 10.99 9.68 -10.57
N ARG A 93 11.78 8.63 -10.83
CA ARG A 93 12.54 8.51 -12.07
C ARG A 93 11.60 8.23 -13.25
N ASP A 94 11.80 8.96 -14.35
CA ASP A 94 11.03 8.83 -15.58
C ASP A 94 11.56 7.76 -16.57
N ASN A 95 12.58 6.99 -16.15
CA ASN A 95 13.26 5.99 -16.98
C ASN A 95 12.63 4.58 -16.87
N VAL A 96 11.31 4.48 -16.91
CA VAL A 96 10.54 3.23 -16.70
C VAL A 96 11.07 2.06 -17.53
N GLN A 97 11.26 2.23 -18.83
CA GLN A 97 11.78 1.16 -19.70
C GLN A 97 13.16 0.66 -19.29
N LYS A 98 14.04 1.56 -18.80
CA LYS A 98 15.35 1.17 -18.29
C LYS A 98 15.20 0.35 -17.00
N LEU A 99 14.28 0.74 -16.12
CA LEU A 99 14.01 0.00 -14.88
C LEU A 99 13.35 -1.35 -15.13
N PHE A 100 12.53 -1.50 -16.18
CA PHE A 100 12.00 -2.81 -16.60
C PHE A 100 13.10 -3.77 -17.06
N GLY A 101 14.17 -3.27 -17.69
CA GLY A 101 15.31 -4.10 -18.07
C GLY A 101 16.30 -4.35 -16.94
N GLU A 102 16.72 -3.31 -16.24
CA GLU A 102 17.81 -3.37 -15.24
C GLU A 102 17.32 -3.70 -13.83
N GLY A 103 16.06 -3.37 -13.52
CA GLY A 103 15.50 -3.46 -12.19
C GLY A 103 15.81 -2.25 -11.30
N PHE A 104 15.49 -2.42 -10.02
CA PHE A 104 15.78 -1.49 -8.96
C PHE A 104 17.11 -1.83 -8.29
N THR A 105 18.21 -1.30 -8.83
CA THR A 105 19.50 -1.35 -8.15
C THR A 105 19.55 -0.35 -6.99
N PRO A 106 20.04 -0.76 -5.80
CA PRO A 106 20.24 0.15 -4.68
C PRO A 106 21.22 1.28 -5.03
N ARG A 107 21.19 2.36 -4.24
CA ARG A 107 22.06 3.52 -4.47
C ARG A 107 23.50 3.27 -4.03
N GLY A 108 23.69 2.45 -3.00
CA GLY A 108 24.99 2.07 -2.48
C GLY A 108 25.10 0.57 -2.22
N GLU A 109 26.27 0.14 -1.78
CA GLU A 109 26.56 -1.29 -1.51
C GLU A 109 26.55 -1.62 -0.01
N THR A 110 26.49 -0.61 0.85
CA THR A 110 26.50 -0.78 2.30
C THR A 110 25.14 -1.30 2.79
N VAL A 111 25.13 -2.52 3.33
CA VAL A 111 24.02 -3.07 4.12
C VAL A 111 24.02 -2.33 5.46
N THR A 112 23.12 -1.37 5.60
CA THR A 112 22.98 -0.54 6.80
C THR A 112 22.12 -1.30 7.81
N PRO A 113 22.44 -1.30 9.11
CA PRO A 113 21.60 -1.98 10.09
C PRO A 113 20.13 -1.56 9.98
N LEU A 114 19.21 -2.52 10.01
CA LEU A 114 17.81 -2.25 9.66
C LEU A 114 17.21 -1.19 10.58
N ALA A 115 17.51 -1.26 11.88
CA ALA A 115 17.07 -0.27 12.88
C ALA A 115 17.52 1.17 12.55
N GLU A 116 18.67 1.35 11.90
CA GLU A 116 19.14 2.65 11.45
C GLU A 116 18.53 3.08 10.11
N TYR A 117 18.31 2.12 9.22
CA TYR A 117 17.71 2.36 7.91
C TYR A 117 16.27 2.84 8.04
N ILE A 118 15.46 2.15 8.84
CA ILE A 118 14.00 2.33 8.88
C ILE A 118 13.54 3.60 9.59
N VAL A 119 14.45 4.36 10.22
CA VAL A 119 14.16 5.64 10.88
C VAL A 119 14.53 6.85 10.02
N LYS A 120 15.29 6.63 8.96
CA LYS A 120 15.68 7.64 7.98
C LYS A 120 14.75 7.43 6.77
N GLY A 121 14.06 8.46 6.30
CA GLY A 121 13.12 8.30 5.18
C GLY A 121 13.79 7.85 3.87
N GLY A 122 13.08 7.94 2.75
CA GLY A 122 13.60 7.56 1.45
C GLY A 122 14.84 8.36 1.00
N GLY A 123 15.65 7.76 0.12
CA GLY A 123 16.74 8.43 -0.58
C GLY A 123 18.15 8.22 -0.01
N GLN A 124 18.29 7.35 0.98
CA GLN A 124 19.57 6.99 1.58
C GLN A 124 20.51 6.29 0.57
N ASN A 125 21.82 6.46 0.75
CA ASN A 125 22.84 5.81 -0.07
C ASN A 125 23.23 4.44 0.49
N THR A 126 22.31 3.48 0.42
CA THR A 126 22.45 2.15 1.04
C THR A 126 22.14 1.03 0.05
N ALA A 127 22.38 -0.21 0.48
CA ALA A 127 22.02 -1.43 -0.26
C ALA A 127 20.53 -1.77 -0.23
N HIS A 128 19.69 -0.96 0.42
CA HIS A 128 18.29 -1.27 0.67
C HIS A 128 17.37 -0.67 -0.40
N VAL A 129 16.42 -1.46 -0.88
CA VAL A 129 15.39 -1.04 -1.83
C VAL A 129 14.03 -1.29 -1.21
N SER A 130 13.44 -0.19 -0.76
CA SER A 130 12.11 -0.15 -0.15
C SER A 130 10.99 -0.44 -1.16
N THR A 131 10.05 -1.27 -0.76
CA THR A 131 8.74 -1.47 -1.37
C THR A 131 7.68 -1.50 -0.28
N SER A 132 6.40 -1.54 -0.62
CA SER A 132 5.30 -1.61 0.34
C SER A 132 4.25 -2.60 -0.12
N CYS A 133 3.63 -3.34 0.80
CA CYS A 133 2.42 -4.11 0.45
C CYS A 133 1.17 -3.22 0.27
N GLU A 134 1.28 -1.91 0.55
CA GLU A 134 0.20 -0.94 0.45
C GLU A 134 0.38 0.00 -0.74
N LYS A 135 -0.48 -0.12 -1.77
CA LYS A 135 -0.41 0.71 -2.98
C LYS A 135 -0.44 2.21 -2.69
N TRP A 136 -1.24 2.63 -1.71
CA TRP A 136 -1.39 4.03 -1.36
C TRP A 136 -0.12 4.64 -0.76
N VAL A 137 0.72 3.83 -0.08
CA VAL A 137 2.03 4.24 0.43
C VAL A 137 2.96 4.53 -0.76
N ALA A 138 2.98 3.65 -1.76
CA ALA A 138 3.75 3.86 -2.98
C ALA A 138 3.29 5.10 -3.76
N GLN A 139 1.98 5.35 -3.87
CA GLN A 139 1.44 6.57 -4.49
C GLN A 139 1.87 7.84 -3.73
N LYS A 140 1.83 7.81 -2.39
CA LYS A 140 2.28 8.92 -1.55
C LYS A 140 3.77 9.20 -1.77
N SER A 141 4.60 8.15 -1.79
CA SER A 141 6.03 8.24 -2.05
C SER A 141 6.35 8.77 -3.46
N ALA A 142 5.68 8.27 -4.49
CA ALA A 142 5.87 8.69 -5.89
C ALA A 142 5.53 10.18 -6.11
N THR A 143 4.59 10.72 -5.34
CA THR A 143 4.07 12.09 -5.51
C THR A 143 4.56 13.09 -4.46
N TYR A 144 5.52 12.73 -3.61
CA TYR A 144 5.97 13.60 -2.52
C TYR A 144 6.64 14.90 -2.98
N GLY A 145 7.39 14.86 -4.10
CA GLY A 145 8.17 15.98 -4.62
C GLY A 145 7.38 17.18 -5.15
N ALA A 146 8.08 18.25 -5.56
CA ALA A 146 7.46 19.50 -6.03
C ALA A 146 6.55 19.30 -7.26
N ALA A 147 6.91 18.36 -8.14
CA ALA A 147 6.13 18.04 -9.33
C ALA A 147 4.81 17.30 -9.02
N LYS A 148 4.65 16.78 -7.80
CA LYS A 148 3.47 16.02 -7.35
C LYS A 148 3.06 14.90 -8.31
N THR A 149 4.03 14.35 -9.03
CA THR A 149 3.85 13.27 -10.00
C THR A 149 5.02 12.29 -9.90
N GLY A 150 4.76 11.03 -10.19
CA GLY A 150 5.74 9.96 -10.20
C GLY A 150 5.12 8.65 -10.64
N TRP A 151 5.90 7.59 -10.58
CA TRP A 151 5.53 6.25 -11.03
C TRP A 151 5.31 5.32 -9.85
N VAL A 152 4.26 4.52 -9.92
CA VAL A 152 3.98 3.44 -8.98
C VAL A 152 4.15 2.12 -9.73
N TYR A 153 5.13 1.34 -9.30
CA TYR A 153 5.49 0.07 -9.88
C TYR A 153 4.79 -1.05 -9.14
N GLU A 154 4.22 -1.99 -9.90
CA GLU A 154 3.68 -3.26 -9.42
C GLU A 154 4.79 -4.32 -9.52
N ILE A 155 5.07 -5.00 -8.41
CA ILE A 155 6.21 -5.90 -8.26
C ILE A 155 5.73 -7.23 -7.68
N GLU A 156 6.10 -8.34 -8.30
CA GLU A 156 5.85 -9.70 -7.83
C GLU A 156 7.21 -10.42 -7.75
N ALA A 157 7.88 -10.35 -6.59
CA ALA A 157 9.24 -10.87 -6.38
C ALA A 157 9.30 -11.78 -5.14
N PRO A 158 10.12 -12.85 -5.14
CA PRO A 158 10.29 -13.68 -3.96
C PRO A 158 11.21 -13.01 -2.91
N GLY A 159 10.96 -13.33 -1.65
CA GLY A 159 11.72 -12.83 -0.51
C GLY A 159 11.43 -11.36 -0.16
N GLY A 160 12.46 -10.66 0.30
CA GLY A 160 12.37 -9.35 0.93
C GLY A 160 12.15 -9.47 2.44
N ILE A 161 12.70 -8.52 3.19
CA ILE A 161 12.57 -8.43 4.64
C ILE A 161 11.26 -7.74 4.95
N ASP A 162 10.37 -8.38 5.72
CA ASP A 162 9.24 -7.68 6.32
C ASP A 162 9.77 -6.82 7.47
N VAL A 163 9.81 -5.51 7.23
CA VAL A 163 10.35 -4.53 8.17
C VAL A 163 9.55 -4.53 9.46
N ASN A 164 8.23 -4.66 9.35
CA ASN A 164 7.35 -4.61 10.51
C ASN A 164 7.51 -5.87 11.35
N ALA A 165 7.52 -7.05 10.75
CA ALA A 165 7.77 -8.32 11.46
C ALA A 165 9.11 -8.29 12.19
N THR A 166 10.17 -7.87 11.48
CA THR A 166 11.52 -7.78 12.03
C THR A 166 11.60 -6.76 13.17
N ALA A 167 10.97 -5.59 12.99
CA ALA A 167 10.94 -4.56 14.03
C ALA A 167 10.21 -5.01 15.29
N HIS A 168 9.07 -5.71 15.15
CA HIS A 168 8.34 -6.26 16.30
C HIS A 168 9.14 -7.33 17.03
N LEU A 169 9.80 -8.25 16.30
CA LEU A 169 10.61 -9.29 16.89
C LEU A 169 11.78 -8.72 17.70
N ASN A 170 12.46 -7.71 17.15
CA ASN A 170 13.68 -7.16 17.75
C ASN A 170 13.45 -5.92 18.62
N GLY A 171 12.22 -5.44 18.74
CA GLY A 171 11.87 -4.21 19.48
C GLY A 171 12.35 -2.92 18.82
N TYR A 172 12.61 -2.91 17.51
CA TYR A 172 13.01 -1.70 16.79
C TYR A 172 11.87 -0.68 16.75
N GLN A 173 12.22 0.60 16.89
CA GLN A 173 11.27 1.70 16.84
C GLN A 173 11.44 2.47 15.55
N SER A 174 10.34 2.75 14.85
CA SER A 174 10.34 3.63 13.69
C SER A 174 9.03 4.41 13.58
N PRO A 175 9.09 5.71 13.23
CA PRO A 175 7.88 6.49 12.93
C PRO A 175 7.23 6.09 11.59
N TYR A 176 7.82 5.13 10.86
CA TYR A 176 7.45 4.76 9.50
C TYR A 176 6.95 3.31 9.37
N LEU A 177 6.71 2.57 10.46
CA LEU A 177 6.18 1.20 10.36
C LEU A 177 4.80 1.13 9.67
N TRP A 178 4.06 2.24 9.64
CA TRP A 178 2.83 2.35 8.86
C TRP A 178 3.03 2.26 7.34
N ASN A 179 4.28 2.38 6.86
CA ASN A 179 4.62 2.19 5.45
C ASN A 179 4.45 0.73 5.00
N LYS A 180 4.33 -0.23 5.93
CA LYS A 180 4.17 -1.65 5.61
C LYS A 180 5.26 -2.10 4.63
N GLU A 181 6.50 -1.81 5.02
CA GLU A 181 7.64 -1.89 4.14
C GLU A 181 8.15 -3.32 4.00
N ILE A 182 8.38 -3.73 2.74
CA ILE A 182 9.21 -4.89 2.42
C ILE A 182 10.51 -4.37 1.81
N ASP A 183 11.63 -4.65 2.48
CA ASP A 183 12.95 -4.20 2.06
C ASP A 183 13.71 -5.29 1.30
N PHE A 184 14.28 -4.92 0.16
CA PHE A 184 15.10 -5.80 -0.68
C PHE A 184 16.57 -5.35 -0.62
N PRO A 185 17.39 -5.89 0.28
CA PRO A 185 18.82 -5.64 0.26
C PRO A 185 19.41 -6.18 -1.05
N GLY A 186 20.12 -5.37 -1.82
CA GLY A 186 20.65 -5.73 -3.14
C GLY A 186 19.68 -5.50 -4.31
N GLY A 187 18.47 -5.03 -4.02
CA GLY A 187 17.52 -4.59 -5.03
C GLY A 187 16.68 -5.70 -5.65
N ILE A 188 16.03 -5.36 -6.77
CA ILE A 188 14.99 -6.16 -7.41
C ILE A 188 15.24 -6.16 -8.91
N LYS A 189 15.43 -7.33 -9.54
CA LYS A 189 15.59 -7.45 -11.00
C LYS A 189 14.34 -6.97 -11.74
N GLY A 190 14.56 -6.44 -12.94
CA GLY A 190 13.51 -5.89 -13.78
C GLY A 190 12.43 -6.90 -14.17
N SER A 191 12.77 -8.18 -14.30
CA SER A 191 11.83 -9.25 -14.61
C SER A 191 10.74 -9.46 -13.55
N TYR A 192 10.94 -8.99 -12.31
CA TYR A 192 9.89 -9.04 -11.27
C TYR A 192 8.99 -7.81 -11.23
N ILE A 193 9.23 -6.83 -12.11
CA ILE A 193 8.40 -5.63 -12.23
C ILE A 193 7.37 -5.90 -13.32
N LYS A 194 6.08 -5.88 -12.97
CA LYS A 194 5.00 -6.19 -13.89
C LYS A 194 4.58 -5.01 -14.75
N GLU A 195 4.34 -3.88 -14.09
CA GLU A 195 3.95 -2.64 -14.75
C GLU A 195 4.30 -1.42 -13.90
N ALA A 196 4.17 -0.24 -14.50
CA ALA A 196 4.31 1.04 -13.82
C ALA A 196 3.23 2.00 -14.29
N CYS A 197 2.44 2.55 -13.36
CA CYS A 197 1.45 3.58 -13.64
C CYS A 197 1.93 4.93 -13.14
N LYS A 198 1.81 5.96 -13.98
CA LYS A 198 2.16 7.33 -13.61
C LYS A 198 0.97 7.98 -12.90
N TYR A 199 1.21 8.57 -11.74
CA TYR A 199 0.20 9.26 -10.96
C TYR A 199 0.54 10.74 -10.79
N ARG A 200 -0.49 11.55 -10.59
CA ARG A 200 -0.40 12.93 -10.10
C ARG A 200 -1.28 13.10 -8.87
N LEU A 201 -0.75 13.70 -7.80
CA LEU A 201 -1.54 14.09 -6.65
C LEU A 201 -2.39 15.31 -7.01
N LEU A 202 -3.71 15.20 -6.90
CA LEU A 202 -4.65 16.29 -7.14
C LEU A 202 -4.96 17.09 -5.88
N LYS A 203 -5.21 16.37 -4.78
CA LYS A 203 -5.63 16.96 -3.52
C LYS A 203 -5.22 16.07 -2.34
N THR A 204 -4.90 16.70 -1.22
CA THR A 204 -4.89 16.05 0.09
C THR A 204 -6.02 16.65 0.91
N ASP A 205 -6.89 15.80 1.45
CA ASP A 205 -7.93 16.24 2.36
C ASP A 205 -7.30 16.78 3.65
N PRO A 206 -7.63 18.02 4.08
CA PRO A 206 -6.96 18.64 5.20
C PRO A 206 -7.27 17.97 6.54
N ASP A 207 -8.41 17.29 6.67
CA ASP A 207 -8.88 16.71 7.93
C ASP A 207 -8.43 15.26 8.05
N THR A 208 -8.72 14.47 7.01
CA THR A 208 -8.44 13.02 6.98
C THR A 208 -7.04 12.68 6.49
N LYS A 209 -6.35 13.63 5.85
CA LYS A 209 -5.05 13.43 5.17
C LYS A 209 -5.09 12.39 4.04
N VAL A 210 -6.28 12.05 3.56
CA VAL A 210 -6.47 11.17 2.41
C VAL A 210 -6.08 11.90 1.13
N ASN A 211 -5.31 11.22 0.27
CA ASN A 211 -4.88 11.77 -1.01
C ASN A 211 -5.79 11.30 -2.15
N THR A 212 -6.08 12.21 -3.08
CA THR A 212 -6.74 11.90 -4.36
C THR A 212 -5.73 12.00 -5.48
N TYR A 213 -5.65 10.95 -6.30
CA TYR A 213 -4.69 10.84 -7.40
C TYR A 213 -5.39 10.75 -8.76
N GLU A 214 -4.75 11.33 -9.77
CA GLU A 214 -5.05 11.11 -11.18
C GLU A 214 -4.08 10.05 -11.73
N ASN A 215 -4.59 9.01 -12.41
CA ASN A 215 -3.76 8.07 -13.16
C ASN A 215 -3.54 8.63 -14.57
N LEU A 216 -2.29 8.90 -14.92
CA LEU A 216 -1.85 9.48 -16.19
C LEU A 216 -1.50 8.42 -17.26
N GLY A 217 -1.71 7.15 -16.97
CA GLY A 217 -1.43 6.03 -17.85
C GLY A 217 -0.36 5.09 -17.31
N CYS A 218 -0.38 3.86 -17.82
CA CYS A 218 0.50 2.78 -17.39
C CYS A 218 1.38 2.28 -18.53
N ARG A 219 2.50 1.66 -18.15
CA ARG A 219 3.43 0.96 -19.04
C ARG A 219 3.58 -0.45 -18.51
N THR A 220 3.43 -1.43 -19.38
CA THR A 220 3.59 -2.86 -19.06
C THR A 220 5.03 -3.28 -19.35
N ASN A 221 5.56 -4.19 -18.55
CA ASN A 221 6.86 -4.81 -18.78
C ASN A 221 6.70 -6.11 -19.57
N ASP A 222 7.19 -6.13 -20.81
CA ASP A 222 7.15 -7.33 -21.66
C ASP A 222 8.14 -8.42 -21.21
N HIS A 223 9.03 -8.11 -20.27
CA HIS A 223 9.98 -9.04 -19.66
C HIS A 223 9.55 -9.54 -18.27
N PHE A 224 8.29 -9.29 -17.89
CA PHE A 224 7.78 -9.74 -16.60
C PHE A 224 7.72 -11.28 -16.53
N GLU A 225 8.32 -11.83 -15.48
CA GLU A 225 8.34 -13.24 -15.15
C GLU A 225 7.80 -13.41 -13.73
N PRO A 226 6.57 -13.93 -13.56
CA PRO A 226 6.00 -14.14 -12.24
C PRO A 226 6.83 -15.15 -11.45
N ALA A 227 6.96 -14.91 -10.14
CA ALA A 227 7.75 -15.69 -9.20
C ALA A 227 7.07 -16.99 -8.75
#